data_AF-G4VXL6-F1
#
_entry.id   AF-G4VXL6-F1
#
_cell.length_a   1.000
_cell.length_b   1.000
_cell.length_c   1.000
_cell.angle_alpha   90.00
_cell.angle_beta   90.00
_cell.angle_gamma   90.00
#
_symmetry.space_group_name_H-M   'P 1'
#
loop_
_entity.id
_entity.type
_entity.pdbx_description
1 polymer ?
#
loop_
_entity_poly.entity_id
_entity_poly.type
_entity_poly.pdbx_seq_one_letter_code
_entity_poly.pdbx_strand_id
1 'polypeptide(L)'
;AFMLYMKEMRAKVVAECTLKESAAINQILGRKWHALGREEQAKYYELARRERQLHMQLYPDWSSRANATRGKKRKRKQDPADGGNSMKKCRARYGLEQ
;
A
#
# COMPACT_ATOMS: atom_id res chain seq x y z
N ALA A 1 -5.57 -1.23 6.01
CA ALA A 1 -4.92 -1.03 7.31
C ALA A 1 -3.73 -0.06 7.18
N PHE A 2 -2.60 -0.47 6.57
CA PHE A 2 -1.37 0.36 6.50
C PHE A 2 -1.55 1.79 5.97
N MET A 3 -2.39 2.02 4.96
CA MET A 3 -2.65 3.37 4.44
C MET A 3 -3.22 4.33 5.49
N LEU A 4 -4.01 3.84 6.44
CA LEU A 4 -4.58 4.65 7.54
C LEU A 4 -3.49 4.99 8.57
N TYR A 5 -2.67 4.01 8.94
CA TYR A 5 -1.49 4.22 9.78
C TYR A 5 -0.53 5.24 9.17
N MET A 6 -0.22 5.11 7.88
CA MET A 6 0.62 6.08 7.18
C MET A 6 0.00 7.48 7.18
N LYS A 7 -1.31 7.62 6.98
CA LYS A 7 -1.98 8.92 6.99
C LYS A 7 -1.71 9.67 8.31
N GLU A 8 -1.69 8.97 9.44
CA GLU A 8 -1.43 9.57 10.75
C GLU A 8 0.06 9.76 11.04
N MET A 9 0.89 8.76 10.74
CA MET A 9 2.30 8.76 11.13
C MET A 9 3.22 9.50 10.17
N ARG A 10 2.83 9.68 8.90
CA ARG A 10 3.70 10.29 7.89
C ARG A 10 4.08 11.72 8.27
N ALA A 11 3.15 12.51 8.79
CA ALA A 11 3.46 13.87 9.25
C ALA A 11 4.45 13.87 10.42
N LYS A 12 4.32 12.93 11.36
CA LYS A 12 5.25 12.78 12.49
C LYS A 12 6.65 12.39 12.02
N VAL A 13 6.75 11.41 11.11
CA VAL A 13 8.04 10.99 10.55
C VAL A 13 8.70 12.09 9.71
N VAL A 14 7.91 12.91 9.00
CA VAL A 14 8.43 14.08 8.26
C VAL A 14 8.92 15.18 9.21
N ALA A 15 8.27 15.37 10.36
CA ALA A 15 8.71 16.35 11.36
C ALA A 15 10.00 15.91 12.07
N GLU A 16 10.12 14.61 12.38
CA GLU A 16 11.29 14.04 13.08
C GLU A 16 12.49 13.79 12.16
N CYS A 17 12.27 13.68 10.86
CA CYS A 17 13.30 13.29 9.90
C CYS A 17 13.51 14.37 8.83
N THR A 18 14.76 14.74 8.58
CA THR A 18 15.13 15.73 7.54
C THR A 18 14.91 15.22 6.11
N LEU A 19 14.55 13.93 5.96
CA LEU A 19 14.28 13.29 4.68
C LEU A 19 12.98 13.83 4.08
N LYS A 20 13.11 14.53 2.94
CA LYS A 20 11.98 15.06 2.17
C LYS A 20 11.42 14.03 1.16
N GLU A 21 12.14 12.93 0.95
CA GLU A 21 11.79 11.93 -0.06
C GLU A 21 10.71 10.96 0.42
N SER A 22 9.59 10.93 -0.30
CA SER A 22 8.45 10.06 0.01
C SER A 22 8.81 8.57 0.06
N ALA A 23 9.73 8.13 -0.80
CA ALA A 23 10.17 6.74 -0.85
C ALA A 23 10.88 6.33 0.46
N ALA A 24 11.79 7.17 0.96
CA ALA A 24 12.52 6.92 2.21
C ALA A 24 11.57 6.94 3.41
N ILE A 25 10.66 7.91 3.46
CA ILE A 25 9.63 7.99 4.52
C ILE A 25 8.76 6.72 4.53
N ASN A 26 8.34 6.22 3.36
CA ASN A 26 7.53 5.00 3.26
C ASN A 26 8.30 3.74 3.68
N GLN A 27 9.62 3.69 3.47
CA GLN A 27 10.45 2.59 3.99
C GLN A 27 10.49 2.58 5.52
N ILE A 28 10.65 3.75 6.14
CA ILE A 28 10.64 3.90 7.60
C ILE A 28 9.26 3.49 8.16
N LEU A 29 8.18 3.99 7.56
CA LEU A 29 6.82 3.66 7.99
C LEU A 29 6.51 2.18 7.83
N GLY A 30 7.00 1.52 6.77
CA GLY A 30 6.86 0.08 6.60
C GLY A 30 7.53 -0.71 7.72
N ARG A 31 8.75 -0.32 8.12
CA ARG A 31 9.45 -0.93 9.26
C ARG A 31 8.70 -0.69 10.57
N LYS A 32 8.27 0.54 10.86
CA LYS A 32 7.50 0.87 12.06
C LYS A 32 6.17 0.10 12.12
N TRP A 33 5.46 -0.03 11.00
CA TRP A 33 4.23 -0.82 10.91
C TRP A 33 4.43 -2.28 11.29
N HIS A 34 5.48 -2.92 10.78
CA HIS A 34 5.78 -4.31 11.12
C HIS A 34 6.26 -4.50 12.58
N ALA A 35 6.77 -3.44 13.20
CA ALA A 35 7.14 -3.44 14.61
C ALA A 35 5.96 -3.23 15.57
N LEU A 36 4.80 -2.75 15.08
CA LEU A 36 3.60 -2.58 15.91
C LEU A 36 3.10 -3.91 16.46
N GLY A 37 2.57 -3.88 17.68
CA GLY A 37 1.92 -5.04 18.28
C GLY A 37 0.67 -5.47 17.52
N ARG A 38 0.22 -6.72 17.74
CA ARG A 38 -1.00 -7.24 17.09
C ARG A 38 -2.24 -6.40 17.39
N GLU A 39 -2.38 -5.94 18.63
CA GLU A 39 -3.53 -5.13 19.05
C GLU A 39 -3.56 -3.76 18.35
N GLU A 40 -2.40 -3.11 18.24
CA GLU A 40 -2.28 -1.84 17.51
C GLU A 40 -2.58 -2.03 16.03
N GLN A 41 -2.04 -3.08 15.41
CA GLN A 41 -2.37 -3.40 14.02
C GLN A 41 -3.87 -3.68 13.86
N ALA A 42 -4.49 -4.43 14.80
CA ALA A 42 -5.90 -4.78 14.78
C ALA A 42 -6.81 -3.54 14.72
N LYS A 43 -6.51 -2.50 15.50
CA LYS A 43 -7.21 -1.20 15.42
C LYS A 43 -7.29 -0.67 13.98
N TYR A 44 -6.18 -0.70 13.26
CA TYR A 44 -6.11 -0.24 11.87
C TYR A 44 -6.77 -1.19 10.86
N TYR A 45 -6.83 -2.49 11.15
CA TYR A 45 -7.58 -3.45 10.36
C TYR A 45 -9.09 -3.24 10.50
N GLU A 46 -9.59 -3.02 11.71
CA GLU A 46 -11.00 -2.74 11.96
C GLU A 46 -11.45 -1.42 11.34
N LEU A 47 -10.65 -0.35 11.49
CA LEU A 47 -10.90 0.91 10.80
C LEU A 47 -10.95 0.73 9.28
N ALA A 48 -10.01 -0.03 8.71
CA ALA A 48 -10.00 -0.27 7.27
C ALA A 48 -11.20 -1.10 6.80
N ARG A 49 -11.74 -1.99 7.65
CA ARG A 49 -12.95 -2.76 7.37
C ARG A 49 -14.18 -1.84 7.35
N ARG A 50 -14.30 -0.95 8.34
CA ARG A 50 -15.38 0.04 8.42
C ARG A 50 -15.36 0.99 7.21
N GLU A 51 -14.19 1.54 6.87
CA GLU A 51 -14.05 2.42 5.70
C GLU A 51 -14.43 1.70 4.40
N ARG A 52 -14.05 0.42 4.25
CA ARG A 52 -14.43 -0.38 3.08
C ARG A 52 -15.95 -0.53 2.99
N GLN A 53 -16.60 -0.88 4.10
CA GLN A 53 -18.06 -1.06 4.14
C GLN A 53 -18.78 0.24 3.80
N LEU A 54 -18.37 1.35 4.42
CA LEU A 54 -18.92 2.68 4.13
C LEU A 54 -18.74 3.04 2.66
N HIS A 55 -17.56 2.82 2.09
CA HIS A 55 -17.29 3.12 0.68
C HIS A 55 -18.20 2.31 -0.26
N MET A 56 -18.44 1.03 0.05
CA MET A 56 -19.38 0.20 -0.73
C MET A 56 -20.82 0.68 -0.62
N GLN A 57 -21.25 1.20 0.53
CA GLN A 57 -22.59 1.74 0.73
C GLN A 57 -22.79 3.08 0.00
N LEU A 58 -21.82 3.98 0.09
CA LEU A 58 -21.89 5.30 -0.53
C LEU A 58 -21.67 5.26 -2.04
N TYR A 59 -20.91 4.27 -2.52
CA TYR A 59 -20.56 4.13 -3.93
C TYR A 59 -20.84 2.70 -4.41
N PRO A 60 -22.11 2.32 -4.58
CA PRO A 60 -22.48 0.97 -4.99
C PRO A 60 -21.92 0.58 -6.36
N ASP A 61 -21.77 1.53 -7.29
CA ASP A 61 -21.18 1.31 -8.62
C ASP A 61 -19.64 1.33 -8.64
N TRP A 62 -18.99 1.54 -7.49
CA TRP A 62 -17.54 1.62 -7.43
C TRP A 62 -16.88 0.26 -7.60
N SER A 63 -16.24 0.06 -8.75
CA SER A 63 -15.42 -1.13 -9.02
C SER A 63 -13.94 -0.79 -9.12
N SER A 64 -13.11 -1.44 -8.31
CA SER A 64 -11.64 -1.34 -8.40
C SER A 64 -11.09 -1.76 -9.78
N ARG A 65 -11.85 -2.59 -10.52
CA ARG A 65 -11.51 -3.04 -11.88
C ARG A 65 -11.58 -1.91 -12.90
N ALA A 66 -12.51 -0.97 -12.74
CA ALA A 66 -12.62 0.20 -13.63
C ALA A 66 -11.38 1.11 -13.54
N ASN A 67 -10.67 1.09 -12.41
CA ASN A 67 -9.44 1.89 -12.22
C ASN A 67 -8.17 1.20 -12.78
N ALA A 68 -8.16 -0.13 -12.90
CA ALA A 68 -7.01 -0.89 -13.38
C ALA A 68 -6.64 -0.62 -14.85
N THR A 69 -7.62 -0.23 -15.68
CA THR A 69 -7.41 0.15 -17.08
C THR A 69 -6.74 1.51 -17.22
N ARG A 70 -7.03 2.45 -16.31
CA ARG A 70 -6.40 3.79 -16.26
C ARG A 70 -4.92 3.74 -15.85
N GLY A 71 -4.52 2.79 -15.02
CA GLY A 71 -3.15 2.66 -14.50
C GLY A 71 -2.11 2.15 -15.51
N LYS A 72 -2.52 1.39 -16.55
CA LYS A 72 -1.61 0.82 -17.56
C LYS A 72 -0.87 1.85 -18.40
N LYS A 73 -1.38 3.09 -18.49
CA LYS A 73 -0.74 4.17 -19.26
C LYS A 73 0.44 4.83 -18.55
N ARG A 74 0.65 4.59 -17.25
CA ARG A 74 1.80 5.12 -16.48
C ARG A 74 2.93 4.08 -16.40
N LYS A 75 3.31 3.49 -17.54
CA LYS A 75 4.56 2.72 -17.63
C LYS A 75 5.70 3.74 -17.57
N ARG A 76 6.23 3.98 -16.36
CA ARG A 76 7.49 4.70 -16.14
C ARG A 76 8.55 4.04 -17.02
N LYS A 77 9.25 4.82 -17.86
CA LYS A 77 10.41 4.34 -18.62
C LYS A 77 11.34 3.62 -17.65
N GLN A 78 11.45 2.30 -17.81
CA GLN A 78 12.40 1.49 -17.09
C GLN A 78 13.67 1.54 -17.92
N ASP A 79 14.67 2.27 -17.43
CA ASP A 79 16.01 2.28 -18.02
C ASP A 79 16.60 0.86 -17.91
N PRO A 80 17.20 0.30 -18.99
CA PRO A 80 17.75 -1.05 -18.96
C PRO A 80 19.17 -1.00 -18.40
N ALA A 81 19.30 -1.11 -17.09
CA ALA A 81 20.59 -1.37 -16.44
C ALA A 81 20.54 -2.69 -15.67
N ASP A 82 21.14 -3.69 -16.31
CA ASP A 82 21.96 -4.77 -15.74
C ASP A 82 21.38 -5.78 -14.73
N GLY A 83 21.34 -7.04 -15.19
CA GLY A 83 21.69 -8.26 -14.44
C GLY A 83 21.11 -8.50 -13.04
N GLY A 84 20.06 -9.32 -12.92
CA GLY A 84 19.75 -9.95 -11.63
C GLY A 84 18.37 -10.58 -11.50
N ASN A 85 18.30 -11.87 -11.78
CA ASN A 85 17.17 -12.78 -11.58
C ASN A 85 16.40 -12.56 -10.25
N SER A 86 15.20 -12.01 -10.34
CA SER A 86 14.17 -12.13 -9.30
C SER A 86 12.80 -12.19 -9.96
N MET A 87 12.47 -13.39 -10.43
CA MET A 87 11.17 -13.72 -11.01
C MET A 87 10.02 -13.05 -10.24
N LYS A 88 9.25 -12.28 -11.00
CA LYS A 88 8.02 -11.57 -10.62
C LYS A 88 7.09 -12.46 -9.79
N LYS A 89 7.11 -12.30 -8.45
CA LYS A 89 6.09 -12.84 -7.54
C LYS A 89 4.79 -12.04 -7.67
N CYS A 90 4.17 -12.08 -8.85
CA CYS A 90 2.77 -11.69 -8.99
C CYS A 90 1.91 -12.87 -8.53
N ARG A 91 1.41 -12.78 -7.29
CA ARG A 91 0.49 -13.74 -6.66
C ARG A 91 -0.78 -14.05 -7.47
N ALA A 92 -1.08 -13.24 -8.49
CA ALA A 92 -2.19 -13.44 -9.42
C ALA A 92 -1.92 -14.46 -10.55
N ARG A 93 -0.69 -14.99 -10.73
CA ARG A 93 -0.39 -15.98 -11.78
C ARG A 93 -0.48 -17.45 -11.34
N TYR A 94 -0.43 -17.76 -10.04
CA TYR A 94 -0.37 -19.14 -9.55
C TYR A 94 -1.22 -19.38 -8.29
N GLY A 95 -2.46 -18.87 -8.27
CA GLY A 95 -3.43 -19.21 -7.24
C GLY A 95 -4.27 -20.42 -7.66
N LEU A 96 -3.66 -21.60 -7.57
CA LEU A 96 -4.31 -22.91 -7.69
C LEU A 96 -5.33 -23.13 -6.57
N GLU A 97 -6.38 -23.88 -6.92
CA GLU A 97 -7.28 -24.61 -6.02
C GLU A 97 -6.56 -25.19 -4.79
N GLN A 98 -7.22 -25.01 -3.65
CA GLN A 98 -7.29 -26.00 -2.57
C GLN A 98 -8.64 -25.84 -1.88
#